data_AF-A0AAV9M3V4-F1
#
_entry.id   AF-A0AAV9M3V4-F1
#
_cell.length_a   1.000
_cell.length_b   1.000
_cell.length_c   1.000
_cell.angle_alpha   90.00
_cell.angle_beta   90.00
_cell.angle_gamma   90.00
#
_symmetry.space_group_name_H-M   'P 1'
#
loop_
_entity.id
_entity.type
_entity.pdbx_description
1 polymer ?
#
loop_
_entity_poly.entity_id
_entity_poly.type
_entity_poly.pdbx_seq_one_letter_code
_entity_poly.pdbx_strand_id
1 'polypeptide(L)'
;MVHLLVKILFLLLIIPYNIQCYDCQIPFLPKHEVHVLNNLSLDSTYILEVHCSSGNDDLGHNFPKVGNDFRMISDGDFAGCMSKTLYCCHFWWGNKDLVFDVFNDLYYCVHDGVSFVPKGTRKCIWDVKYDGIYLGYFDGDKIHSQKYAVW
;
A
#
# COMPACT_ATOMS: atom_id res chain seq x y z
N MET A 1 17.71 10.08 -52.84
CA MET A 1 16.40 9.87 -52.16
C MET A 1 16.40 8.64 -51.26
N VAL A 2 16.78 7.45 -51.76
CA VAL A 2 16.76 6.18 -51.00
C VAL A 2 17.65 6.21 -49.73
N HIS A 3 18.84 6.81 -49.80
CA HIS A 3 19.72 6.94 -48.63
C HIS A 3 19.15 7.80 -47.49
N LEU A 4 18.29 8.78 -47.81
CA LEU A 4 17.65 9.62 -46.80
C LEU A 4 16.50 8.86 -46.12
N LEU A 5 15.73 8.09 -46.91
CA LEU A 5 14.67 7.21 -46.42
C LEU A 5 15.19 6.13 -45.47
N VAL A 6 16.32 5.50 -45.79
CA VAL A 6 16.94 4.45 -44.94
C VAL A 6 17.42 5.04 -43.61
N LYS A 7 18.00 6.25 -43.61
CA LYS A 7 18.43 6.92 -42.37
C LYS A 7 17.26 7.33 -41.49
N ILE A 8 16.15 7.78 -42.08
CA ILE A 8 14.90 8.09 -41.35
C ILE A 8 14.31 6.82 -40.74
N LEU A 9 14.32 5.70 -41.47
CA LEU A 9 13.84 4.41 -40.96
C LEU A 9 14.65 3.92 -39.75
N PHE A 10 15.98 4.09 -39.79
CA PHE A 10 16.86 3.73 -38.67
C PHE A 10 16.64 4.62 -37.45
N LEU A 11 16.39 5.92 -37.63
CA LEU A 11 16.07 6.84 -36.51
C LEU A 11 14.76 6.48 -35.82
N LEU A 12 13.73 6.08 -36.58
CA LEU A 12 12.42 5.68 -36.03
C LEU A 12 12.44 4.37 -35.25
N LEU A 13 13.42 3.49 -35.49
CA LEU A 13 13.58 2.21 -34.76
C LEU A 13 14.26 2.36 -33.39
N ILE A 14 14.94 3.47 -33.11
CA ILE A 14 15.68 3.69 -31.84
C ILE A 14 14.83 4.47 -30.82
N ILE A 15 13.81 5.21 -31.27
CA ILE A 15 12.94 6.03 -30.43
C ILE A 15 12.01 5.23 -29.49
N PRO A 16 11.51 4.01 -29.78
CA PRO A 16 10.60 3.33 -28.86
C PRO A 16 11.29 2.71 -27.62
N TYR A 17 12.64 2.68 -27.56
CA TYR A 17 13.36 2.04 -26.45
C TYR A 17 13.67 2.96 -25.26
N ASN A 18 13.45 4.27 -25.39
CA ASN A 18 13.73 5.24 -24.32
C ASN A 18 12.46 5.82 -23.67
N ILE A 19 11.29 5.24 -23.92
CA ILE A 19 10.10 5.54 -23.11
C ILE A 19 10.15 4.63 -21.87
N GLN A 20 11.16 4.81 -21.03
CA GLN A 20 10.97 4.49 -19.63
C GLN A 20 10.08 5.60 -19.09
N CYS A 21 8.86 5.24 -18.71
CA CYS A 21 8.02 6.14 -17.93
C CYS A 21 8.60 6.18 -16.53
N TYR A 22 9.45 7.17 -16.25
CA TYR A 22 10.07 7.34 -14.93
C TYR A 22 9.10 7.95 -13.91
N ASP A 23 7.97 8.49 -14.39
CA ASP A 23 6.94 9.13 -13.59
C ASP A 23 5.60 9.04 -14.33
N CYS A 24 4.98 7.86 -14.30
CA CYS A 24 3.64 7.63 -14.82
C CYS A 24 2.60 8.01 -13.75
N GLN A 25 2.57 9.27 -13.32
CA GLN A 25 1.37 9.80 -12.68
C GLN A 25 0.25 9.87 -13.72
N ILE A 26 -0.44 8.75 -13.95
CA ILE A 26 -1.69 8.73 -14.70
C ILE A 26 -2.74 9.45 -13.83
N PRO A 27 -3.22 10.65 -14.20
CA PRO A 27 -4.09 11.47 -13.36
C PRO A 27 -5.49 10.87 -13.10
N PHE A 28 -5.75 9.67 -13.62
CA PHE A 28 -7.04 8.98 -13.56
C PHE A 28 -7.02 7.71 -12.71
N LEU A 29 -5.87 7.31 -12.14
CA LEU A 29 -5.85 6.13 -11.28
C LEU A 29 -6.32 6.49 -9.87
N PRO A 30 -7.31 5.77 -9.32
CA PRO A 30 -7.83 6.04 -8.00
C PRO A 30 -6.75 5.79 -6.95
N LYS A 31 -6.55 6.76 -6.06
CA LYS A 31 -5.66 6.62 -4.91
C LYS A 31 -6.35 5.79 -3.83
N HIS A 32 -5.58 4.96 -3.13
CA HIS A 32 -6.01 4.29 -1.91
C HIS A 32 -5.29 4.91 -0.72
N GLU A 33 -5.99 4.95 0.42
CA GLU A 33 -5.44 5.35 1.70
C GLU A 33 -5.30 4.08 2.54
N VAL A 34 -4.11 3.83 3.07
CA VAL A 34 -3.83 2.76 4.02
C VAL A 34 -3.69 3.40 5.39
N HIS A 35 -4.50 2.97 6.34
CA HIS A 35 -4.54 3.52 7.69
C HIS A 35 -4.13 2.44 8.68
N VAL A 36 -3.17 2.75 9.54
CA VAL A 36 -2.81 1.91 10.69
C VAL A 36 -3.32 2.59 11.95
N LEU A 37 -4.32 1.97 12.57
CA LEU A 37 -4.96 2.46 13.78
C LEU A 37 -4.42 1.72 15.00
N ASN A 38 -3.85 2.47 15.94
CA ASN A 38 -3.40 1.90 17.21
C ASN A 38 -4.56 1.86 18.21
N ASN A 39 -5.27 0.73 18.29
CA ASN A 39 -6.33 0.47 19.27
C ASN A 39 -5.86 -0.44 20.42
N LEU A 40 -4.57 -0.38 20.75
CA LEU A 40 -4.03 -0.98 21.97
C LEU A 40 -4.49 -0.19 23.20
N SER A 41 -4.45 -0.82 24.38
CA SER A 41 -4.80 -0.13 25.63
C SER A 41 -3.81 1.01 25.91
N LEU A 42 -4.33 2.14 26.44
CA LEU A 42 -3.50 3.25 26.95
C LEU A 42 -2.53 2.79 28.05
N ASP A 43 -2.90 1.72 28.78
CA ASP A 43 -2.09 1.14 29.85
C ASP A 43 -1.02 0.15 29.32
N SER A 44 -0.87 0.04 28.00
CA SER A 44 0.17 -0.80 27.40
C SER A 44 1.56 -0.31 27.80
N THR A 45 2.35 -1.21 28.39
CA THR A 45 3.76 -0.95 28.71
C THR A 45 4.61 -0.78 27.45
N TYR A 46 4.18 -1.34 26.31
CA TYR A 46 4.93 -1.33 25.06
C TYR A 46 4.31 -0.38 24.04
N ILE A 47 5.17 0.26 23.25
CA ILE A 47 4.80 1.15 22.13
C ILE A 47 4.62 0.31 20.88
N LEU A 48 3.62 0.65 20.07
CA LEU A 48 3.48 0.09 18.72
C LEU A 48 4.49 0.76 17.79
N GLU A 49 5.34 -0.05 17.18
CA GLU A 49 6.26 0.36 16.13
C GLU A 49 5.81 -0.24 14.81
N VAL A 50 5.84 0.55 13.76
CA VAL A 50 5.41 0.16 12.41
C VAL A 50 6.46 0.64 11.42
N HIS A 51 7.11 -0.28 10.73
CA HIS A 51 8.03 0.02 9.63
C HIS A 51 7.39 -0.43 8.34
N CYS A 52 7.20 0.49 7.40
CA CYS A 52 6.58 0.17 6.11
C CYS A 52 7.54 0.47 4.96
N SER A 53 7.40 -0.30 3.89
CA SER A 53 8.16 -0.11 2.65
C SER A 53 7.28 -0.38 1.43
N SER A 54 7.60 0.25 0.30
CA SER A 54 6.96 0.00 -0.99
C SER A 54 7.96 0.02 -2.14
N GLY A 55 8.18 -1.14 -2.76
CA GLY A 55 9.16 -1.27 -3.84
C GLY A 55 10.56 -0.88 -3.36
N ASN A 56 11.08 0.23 -3.89
CA ASN A 56 12.38 0.78 -3.49
C ASN A 56 12.27 1.89 -2.43
N ASP A 57 11.05 2.28 -2.05
CA ASP A 57 10.79 3.37 -1.11
C ASP A 57 10.62 2.83 0.30
N ASP A 58 11.55 3.18 1.18
CA ASP A 58 11.43 2.94 2.61
C ASP A 58 10.65 4.10 3.26
N LEU A 59 9.50 3.80 3.88
CA LEU A 59 8.68 4.79 4.59
C LEU A 59 9.13 4.99 6.04
N GLY A 60 10.11 4.21 6.49
CA GLY A 60 10.75 4.33 7.79
C GLY A 60 9.90 3.85 8.97
N HIS A 61 10.50 3.95 10.15
CA HIS A 61 9.89 3.55 11.41
C HIS A 61 8.93 4.63 11.93
N ASN A 62 7.71 4.20 12.24
CA ASN A 62 6.64 5.04 12.74
C ASN A 62 6.15 4.52 14.09
N PHE A 63 5.75 5.43 14.98
CA PHE A 63 5.33 5.12 16.35
C PHE A 63 3.95 5.72 16.63
N PRO A 64 2.87 5.16 16.06
CA PRO A 64 1.53 5.70 16.23
C PRO A 64 1.13 5.63 17.71
N LYS A 65 0.74 6.77 18.30
CA LYS A 65 0.19 6.79 19.67
C LYS A 65 -1.15 6.05 19.70
N VAL A 66 -1.53 5.55 20.87
CA VAL A 66 -2.86 4.96 21.07
C VAL A 66 -3.94 5.95 20.65
N GLY A 67 -4.89 5.49 19.85
CA GLY A 67 -5.96 6.30 19.24
C GLY A 67 -5.56 7.09 18.00
N ASN A 68 -4.29 7.07 17.59
CA ASN A 68 -3.83 7.75 16.37
C ASN A 68 -3.90 6.84 15.13
N ASP A 69 -3.96 7.53 14.00
CA ASP A 69 -3.92 6.97 12.64
C ASP A 69 -2.58 7.32 11.99
N PHE A 70 -1.83 6.30 11.60
CA PHE A 70 -0.72 6.44 10.66
C PHE A 70 -1.22 6.13 9.24
N ARG A 71 -1.18 7.15 8.38
CA ARG A 71 -1.76 7.10 7.04
C ARG A 71 -0.69 7.11 5.95
N MET A 72 -0.81 6.17 5.02
CA MET A 72 -0.05 6.10 3.78
C MET A 72 -1.01 6.24 2.59
N ILE A 73 -0.57 6.84 1.49
CA ILE A 73 -1.38 7.01 0.29
C ILE A 73 -0.70 6.26 -0.85
N SER A 74 -1.38 5.28 -1.43
CA SER A 74 -0.89 4.65 -2.66
C SER A 74 -1.00 5.65 -3.79
N ASP A 75 0.12 6.05 -4.36
CA ASP A 75 0.09 6.68 -5.67
C ASP A 75 -0.29 5.61 -6.68
N GLY A 76 -1.35 5.89 -7.44
CA GLY A 76 -2.16 4.90 -8.15
C GLY A 76 -1.47 4.18 -9.30
N ASP A 77 -0.13 4.06 -9.33
CA ASP A 77 0.67 3.51 -10.42
C ASP A 77 0.60 1.97 -10.51
N PHE A 78 -0.59 1.40 -10.41
CA PHE A 78 -0.86 -0.03 -10.66
C PHE A 78 -1.08 -0.33 -12.14
N ALA A 79 -1.07 0.68 -13.01
CA ALA A 79 -1.37 0.54 -14.43
C ALA A 79 -0.13 0.69 -15.31
N GLY A 80 0.66 -0.39 -15.40
CA GLY A 80 1.66 -0.51 -16.46
C GLY A 80 2.88 -1.32 -16.06
N CYS A 81 2.77 -2.65 -16.13
CA CYS A 81 3.84 -3.65 -16.26
C CYS A 81 5.16 -3.59 -15.44
N MET A 82 5.49 -2.55 -14.64
CA MET A 82 6.80 -2.48 -13.94
C MET A 82 6.80 -1.87 -12.53
N SER A 83 5.67 -1.36 -12.01
CA SER A 83 5.56 -1.04 -10.58
C SER A 83 4.25 -1.60 -10.04
N LYS A 84 4.32 -2.48 -9.04
CA LYS A 84 3.18 -2.75 -8.16
C LYS A 84 3.47 -1.90 -6.93
N THR A 85 2.71 -0.84 -6.69
CA THR A 85 2.76 -0.15 -5.39
C THR A 85 2.27 -1.14 -4.33
N LEU A 86 3.20 -1.81 -3.66
CA LEU A 86 2.93 -2.80 -2.63
C LEU A 86 3.40 -2.20 -1.32
N TYR A 87 2.53 -2.04 -0.34
CA TYR A 87 2.98 -1.68 1.00
C TYR A 87 3.16 -2.95 1.82
N CYS A 88 4.38 -3.23 2.25
CA CYS A 88 4.68 -4.27 3.24
C CYS A 88 5.08 -3.58 4.54
N CYS A 89 4.45 -3.99 5.65
CA CYS A 89 4.75 -3.42 6.96
C CYS A 89 5.15 -4.50 7.96
N HIS A 90 6.14 -4.15 8.78
CA HIS A 90 6.55 -4.86 9.97
C HIS A 90 5.98 -4.13 11.19
N PHE A 91 5.20 -4.84 11.99
CA PHE A 91 4.63 -4.36 13.23
C PHE A 91 5.39 -4.97 14.40
N TRP A 92 5.77 -4.16 15.38
CA TRP A 92 6.28 -4.64 16.67
C TRP A 92 5.44 -4.09 17.81
N TRP A 93 5.17 -4.96 18.78
CA TRP A 93 4.54 -4.57 20.03
C TRP A 93 5.03 -5.46 21.18
N GLY A 94 6.02 -4.97 21.91
CA GLY A 94 6.68 -5.75 22.96
C GLY A 94 7.48 -6.91 22.37
N ASN A 95 7.07 -8.14 22.69
CA ASN A 95 7.66 -9.37 22.16
C ASN A 95 6.88 -9.97 20.98
N LYS A 96 5.91 -9.23 20.44
CA LYS A 96 5.09 -9.63 19.29
C LYS A 96 5.60 -8.91 18.05
N ASP A 97 5.72 -9.64 16.96
CA ASP A 97 6.12 -9.10 15.67
C ASP A 97 5.38 -9.79 14.52
N LEU A 98 4.97 -9.00 13.52
CA LEU A 98 4.30 -9.49 12.33
C LEU A 98 4.75 -8.71 11.10
N VAL A 99 4.96 -9.42 9.99
CA VAL A 99 5.31 -8.84 8.70
C VAL A 99 4.36 -9.36 7.64
N PHE A 100 3.68 -8.45 6.94
CA PHE A 100 2.81 -8.80 5.81
C PHE A 100 2.53 -7.58 4.93
N ASP A 101 2.00 -7.86 3.73
CA ASP A 101 1.51 -6.84 2.83
C ASP A 101 0.24 -6.19 3.40
N VAL A 102 0.30 -4.89 3.67
CA VAL A 102 -0.84 -4.08 4.10
C VAL A 102 -1.60 -3.49 2.91
N PHE A 103 -1.01 -3.54 1.71
CA PHE A 103 -1.68 -3.19 0.47
C PHE A 103 -1.00 -3.88 -0.72
N ASN A 104 -1.73 -4.76 -1.40
CA ASN A 104 -1.28 -5.37 -2.64
C ASN A 104 -2.40 -5.63 -3.67
N ASP A 105 -3.62 -5.15 -3.42
CA ASP A 105 -4.78 -5.34 -4.30
C ASP A 105 -5.66 -4.08 -4.39
N LEU A 106 -5.96 -3.62 -5.61
CA LEU A 106 -6.75 -2.42 -5.87
C LEU A 106 -8.25 -2.56 -5.55
N TYR A 107 -8.76 -3.77 -5.45
CA TYR A 107 -10.17 -4.07 -5.23
C TYR A 107 -10.46 -4.41 -3.78
N TYR A 108 -9.54 -5.10 -3.11
CA TYR A 108 -9.76 -5.67 -1.78
C TYR A 108 -8.68 -5.30 -0.76
N CYS A 109 -7.87 -4.27 -1.03
CA CYS A 109 -6.69 -3.87 -0.25
C CYS A 109 -5.55 -4.89 -0.32
N VAL A 110 -5.83 -6.16 -0.05
CA VAL A 110 -4.91 -7.28 -0.19
C VAL A 110 -5.53 -8.42 -1.00
N HIS A 111 -4.72 -9.29 -1.62
CA HIS A 111 -5.18 -10.32 -2.57
C HIS A 111 -6.19 -11.30 -1.96
N ASP A 112 -6.05 -11.61 -0.68
CA ASP A 112 -6.96 -12.45 0.11
C ASP A 112 -7.99 -11.64 0.92
N GLY A 113 -8.09 -10.33 0.65
CA GLY A 113 -8.95 -9.37 1.34
C GLY A 113 -10.45 -9.50 1.04
N VAL A 114 -10.83 -10.35 0.07
CA VAL A 114 -12.22 -10.49 -0.42
C VAL A 114 -13.24 -10.82 0.68
N SER A 115 -12.81 -11.53 1.72
CA SER A 115 -13.66 -11.90 2.87
C SER A 115 -13.71 -10.82 3.96
N PHE A 116 -12.85 -9.80 3.87
CA PHE A 116 -12.64 -8.80 4.91
C PHE A 116 -13.25 -7.45 4.55
N VAL A 117 -13.11 -7.04 3.28
CA VAL A 117 -13.54 -5.72 2.80
C VAL A 117 -14.37 -5.81 1.51
N PRO A 118 -15.32 -4.89 1.28
CA PRO A 118 -16.06 -4.81 0.03
C PRO A 118 -15.15 -4.53 -1.16
N LYS A 119 -15.57 -5.01 -2.34
CA LYS A 119 -14.92 -4.69 -3.60
C LYS A 119 -14.90 -3.17 -3.83
N GLY A 120 -13.73 -2.65 -4.19
CA GLY A 120 -13.53 -1.22 -4.46
C GLY A 120 -13.25 -0.39 -3.21
N THR A 121 -12.94 -1.02 -2.08
CA THR A 121 -12.51 -0.33 -0.86
C THR A 121 -11.30 0.55 -1.17
N ARG A 122 -11.42 1.86 -0.88
CA ARG A 122 -10.35 2.86 -1.08
C ARG A 122 -9.57 3.19 0.18
N LYS A 123 -10.18 2.95 1.35
CA LYS A 123 -9.56 3.17 2.65
C LYS A 123 -9.37 1.82 3.33
N CYS A 124 -8.14 1.33 3.33
CA CYS A 124 -7.75 0.05 3.89
C CYS A 124 -7.36 0.26 5.35
N ILE A 125 -8.15 -0.28 6.27
CA ILE A 125 -7.97 -0.04 7.71
C ILE A 125 -7.29 -1.24 8.35
N TRP A 126 -6.11 -1.01 8.90
CA TRP A 126 -5.35 -1.96 9.70
C TRP A 126 -5.49 -1.58 11.17
N ASP A 127 -6.43 -2.23 11.82
CA ASP A 127 -6.84 -1.98 13.19
C ASP A 127 -6.05 -2.91 14.13
N VAL A 128 -5.06 -2.35 14.82
CA VAL A 128 -4.09 -3.08 15.66
C VAL A 128 -4.66 -3.21 17.07
N LYS A 129 -4.87 -4.45 17.51
CA LYS A 129 -5.47 -4.80 18.81
C LYS A 129 -4.57 -5.73 19.61
N TYR A 130 -4.92 -5.97 20.87
CA TYR A 130 -4.16 -6.85 21.77
C TYR A 130 -3.98 -8.28 21.23
N ASP A 131 -4.97 -8.80 20.51
CA ASP A 131 -5.08 -10.21 20.11
C ASP A 131 -4.83 -10.46 18.62
N GLY A 132 -4.41 -9.44 17.88
CA GLY A 132 -4.03 -9.53 16.48
C GLY A 132 -4.22 -8.22 15.73
N ILE A 133 -4.06 -8.31 14.42
CA ILE A 133 -4.25 -7.19 13.50
C ILE A 133 -5.47 -7.49 12.63
N TYR A 134 -6.36 -6.51 12.51
CA TYR A 134 -7.64 -6.63 11.84
C TYR A 134 -7.62 -5.82 10.55
N LEU A 135 -8.17 -6.39 9.47
CA LEU A 135 -8.42 -5.67 8.23
C LEU A 135 -9.87 -5.19 8.21
N GLY A 136 -10.08 -3.95 7.81
CA GLY A 136 -11.39 -3.33 7.79
C GLY A 136 -11.56 -2.21 6.77
N TYR A 137 -12.78 -1.67 6.79
CA TYR A 137 -13.24 -0.59 5.92
C TYR A 137 -14.21 0.32 6.67
N PHE A 138 -14.43 1.52 6.13
CA PHE A 138 -15.45 2.44 6.62
C PHE A 138 -16.81 2.15 5.97
N ASP A 139 -17.85 2.04 6.79
CA ASP A 139 -19.26 2.12 6.40
C ASP A 139 -19.89 3.34 7.07
N GLY A 140 -20.01 4.44 6.32
CA GLY A 140 -20.25 5.76 6.89
C GLY A 140 -19.15 6.15 7.87
N ASP A 141 -19.53 6.45 9.12
CA ASP A 141 -18.62 6.81 10.20
C ASP A 141 -18.14 5.60 11.04
N LYS A 142 -18.58 4.38 10.69
CA LYS A 142 -18.25 3.17 11.45
C LYS A 142 -17.14 2.40 10.77
N ILE A 143 -16.22 1.88 11.58
CA ILE A 143 -15.20 0.93 11.12
C ILE A 143 -15.72 -0.48 11.32
N HIS A 144 -15.77 -1.24 10.22
CA HIS A 144 -16.02 -2.67 10.23
C HIS A 144 -14.69 -3.38 9.98
N SER A 145 -14.19 -4.10 10.99
CA SER A 145 -12.91 -4.81 10.89
C SER A 145 -13.03 -6.27 11.34
N GLN A 146 -12.31 -7.16 10.68
CA GLN A 146 -12.26 -8.59 10.95
C GLN A 146 -10.80 -9.02 11.16
N LYS A 147 -10.57 -9.99 12.05
CA LYS A 147 -9.21 -10.41 12.40
C LYS A 147 -8.53 -11.03 11.20
N TYR A 148 -7.44 -10.42 10.75
CA TYR A 148 -6.68 -10.86 9.58
C TYR A 148 -5.47 -11.69 10.00
N ALA A 149 -4.72 -11.21 11.01
CA ALA A 149 -3.54 -11.89 11.54
C ALA A 149 -3.60 -11.98 13.07
N VAL A 150 -3.06 -13.07 13.60
CA VAL A 150 -2.79 -13.25 15.03
C VAL A 150 -1.33 -12.87 15.26
N TRP A 151 -1.03 -12.15 16.34
CA TRP A 151 0.33 -11.82 16.78
C TRP A 151 1.24 -13.04 16.91
#